data_AF-A0AA92DEV8-F1
#
_entry.id   AF-A0AA92DEV8-F1
#
_cell.length_a   1.000
_cell.length_b   1.000
_cell.length_c   1.000
_cell.angle_alpha   90.00
_cell.angle_beta   90.00
_cell.angle_gamma   90.00
#
_symmetry.space_group_name_H-M   'P 1'
#
loop_
_entity.id
_entity.type
_entity.pdbx_description
1 polymer ?
#
loop_
_entity_poly.entity_id
_entity_poly.type
_entity_poly.pdbx_seq_one_letter_code
_entity_poly.pdbx_strand_id
1 'polypeptide(L)'
;MSEPTKVNAQIIDVINQTQTATMSPQVVTTSGAGKAYQAVAQSTAMAVQDATDTLRNVSTIATTAIGVAMAQLLATGDPKYVTALTQAQGMMTSAANDFTSIGTAASTVLNSFPSS
;
A
#
# COMPACT_ATOMS: atom_id res chain seq x y z
N MET A 1 -26.12 18.01 -56.44
CA MET A 1 -25.40 17.88 -55.16
C MET A 1 -25.53 16.41 -54.76
N SER A 2 -24.41 15.72 -54.65
CA SER A 2 -24.31 14.25 -54.61
C SER A 2 -24.96 13.65 -53.36
N GLU A 3 -25.65 12.51 -53.51
CA GLU A 3 -26.19 11.72 -52.40
C GLU A 3 -25.07 11.27 -51.45
N PRO A 4 -25.31 11.25 -50.12
CA PRO A 4 -24.34 10.69 -49.19
C PRO A 4 -24.18 9.20 -49.48
N THR A 5 -22.97 8.81 -49.85
CA THR A 5 -22.58 7.42 -50.13
C THR A 5 -23.00 6.54 -48.95
N LYS A 6 -23.96 5.63 -49.17
CA LYS A 6 -24.37 4.66 -48.14
C LYS A 6 -23.15 3.83 -47.75
N VAL A 7 -22.74 3.94 -46.49
CA VAL A 7 -21.61 3.19 -45.93
C VAL A 7 -21.85 1.69 -46.12
N ASN A 8 -20.80 0.95 -46.50
CA ASN A 8 -20.87 -0.50 -46.76
C ASN A 8 -21.35 -1.25 -45.50
N ALA A 9 -22.34 -2.14 -45.65
CA ALA A 9 -22.95 -2.91 -44.56
C ALA A 9 -21.93 -3.73 -43.75
N GLN A 10 -20.91 -4.29 -44.39
CA GLN A 10 -19.85 -5.04 -43.71
C GLN A 10 -18.99 -4.15 -42.81
N ILE A 11 -18.80 -2.88 -43.17
CA ILE A 11 -18.09 -1.91 -42.32
C ILE A 11 -18.95 -1.57 -41.10
N ILE A 12 -20.27 -1.42 -41.27
CA ILE A 12 -21.20 -1.17 -40.16
C ILE A 12 -21.20 -2.36 -39.19
N ASP A 13 -21.23 -3.59 -39.69
CA ASP A 13 -21.19 -4.80 -38.86
C ASP A 13 -19.88 -4.93 -38.09
N VAL A 14 -18.72 -4.69 -38.73
CA VAL A 14 -17.42 -4.72 -38.04
C VAL A 14 -17.35 -3.65 -36.94
N ILE A 15 -17.89 -2.46 -37.17
CA ILE A 15 -17.93 -1.39 -36.16
C ILE A 15 -18.82 -1.80 -34.98
N ASN A 16 -20.02 -2.32 -35.23
CA ASN A 16 -20.93 -2.79 -34.18
C ASN A 16 -20.33 -3.96 -33.37
N GLN A 17 -19.67 -4.91 -34.06
CA GLN A 17 -18.98 -6.03 -33.42
C GLN A 17 -17.83 -5.53 -32.54
N THR A 18 -17.03 -4.58 -33.03
CA THR A 18 -15.90 -3.99 -32.29
C THR A 18 -16.39 -3.18 -31.09
N GLN A 19 -17.46 -2.41 -31.25
CA GLN A 19 -18.08 -1.66 -30.16
C GLN A 19 -18.60 -2.62 -29.07
N THR A 20 -19.25 -3.71 -29.44
CA THR A 20 -19.73 -4.71 -28.49
C THR A 20 -18.57 -5.45 -27.80
N ALA A 21 -17.53 -5.80 -28.55
CA ALA A 21 -16.35 -6.49 -28.00
C ALA A 21 -15.53 -5.62 -27.04
N THR A 22 -15.60 -4.28 -27.15
CA THR A 22 -14.81 -3.36 -26.31
C THR A 22 -15.63 -2.68 -25.22
N MET A 23 -16.95 -2.52 -25.41
CA MET A 23 -17.85 -1.80 -24.51
C MET A 23 -18.97 -2.66 -23.95
N SER A 24 -18.96 -3.98 -24.16
CA SER A 24 -19.91 -4.86 -23.49
C SER A 24 -19.82 -4.67 -21.96
N PRO A 25 -20.94 -4.77 -21.24
CA PRO A 25 -20.97 -4.65 -19.79
C PRO A 25 -19.92 -5.54 -19.11
N GLN A 26 -19.68 -6.72 -19.68
CA GLN A 26 -18.72 -7.69 -19.17
C GLN A 26 -17.26 -7.23 -19.29
N VAL A 27 -16.88 -6.62 -20.42
CA VAL A 27 -15.52 -6.07 -20.61
C VAL A 27 -15.29 -4.86 -19.71
N VAL A 28 -16.32 -4.02 -19.53
CA VAL A 28 -16.26 -2.87 -18.61
C VAL A 28 -16.14 -3.33 -17.16
N THR A 29 -16.89 -4.35 -16.73
CA THR A 29 -16.80 -4.90 -15.37
C THR A 29 -15.46 -5.59 -15.11
N THR A 30 -14.96 -6.40 -16.05
CA THR A 30 -13.65 -7.07 -15.90
C THR A 30 -12.51 -6.07 -15.91
N SER A 31 -12.54 -5.09 -16.81
CA SER A 31 -11.53 -4.01 -16.85
C SER A 31 -11.60 -3.13 -15.60
N GLY A 32 -12.80 -2.86 -15.09
CA GLY A 32 -13.04 -2.13 -13.85
C GLY A 32 -12.52 -2.88 -12.62
N ALA A 33 -12.81 -4.18 -12.53
CA ALA A 33 -12.30 -5.05 -11.47
C ALA A 33 -10.76 -5.12 -11.50
N GLY A 34 -10.15 -5.27 -12.68
CA GLY A 34 -8.70 -5.26 -12.82
C GLY A 34 -8.05 -3.94 -12.38
N LYS A 35 -8.65 -2.80 -12.74
CA LYS A 35 -8.18 -1.47 -12.28
C LYS A 35 -8.36 -1.30 -10.77
N ALA A 36 -9.47 -1.76 -10.22
CA ALA A 36 -9.72 -1.71 -8.78
C ALA A 36 -8.71 -2.59 -8.02
N TYR A 37 -8.41 -3.80 -8.52
CA TYR A 37 -7.38 -4.67 -7.95
C TYR A 37 -6.01 -4.01 -7.97
N GLN A 38 -5.64 -3.37 -9.10
CA GLN A 38 -4.38 -2.61 -9.18
C GLN A 38 -4.32 -1.46 -8.18
N ALA A 39 -5.41 -0.71 -8.02
CA ALA A 39 -5.49 0.39 -7.05
C ALA A 39 -5.35 -0.13 -5.60
N VAL A 40 -6.01 -1.23 -5.27
CA VAL A 40 -5.91 -1.89 -3.95
C VAL A 40 -4.51 -2.43 -3.71
N ALA A 41 -3.89 -3.08 -4.70
CA ALA A 41 -2.52 -3.55 -4.60
C ALA A 41 -1.54 -2.39 -4.38
N GLN A 42 -1.72 -1.27 -5.09
CA GLN A 42 -0.89 -0.08 -4.92
C GLN A 42 -1.08 0.55 -3.54
N SER A 43 -2.32 0.76 -3.08
CA SER A 43 -2.58 1.36 -1.76
C SER A 43 -2.05 0.49 -0.63
N THR A 44 -2.16 -0.83 -0.80
CA THR A 44 -1.61 -1.83 0.13
C THR A 44 -0.09 -1.75 0.17
N ALA A 45 0.57 -1.65 -0.99
CA ALA A 45 2.02 -1.50 -1.07
C ALA A 45 2.49 -0.19 -0.42
N MET A 46 1.76 0.91 -0.61
CA MET A 46 2.04 2.20 0.04
C MET A 46 1.90 2.10 1.57
N ALA A 47 0.86 1.45 2.08
CA ALA A 47 0.69 1.27 3.52
C ALA A 47 1.85 0.49 4.16
N VAL A 48 2.35 -0.56 3.48
CA VAL A 48 3.53 -1.32 3.94
C VAL A 48 4.80 -0.47 3.87
N GLN A 49 4.96 0.38 2.84
CA GLN A 49 6.08 1.30 2.73
C GLN A 49 6.08 2.34 3.87
N ASP A 50 4.93 2.98 4.12
CA ASP A 50 4.77 3.95 5.21
C ASP A 50 5.06 3.33 6.58
N ALA A 51 4.60 2.08 6.80
CA ALA A 51 4.89 1.33 8.01
C ALA A 51 6.39 1.01 8.14
N THR A 52 7.06 0.65 7.04
CA THR A 52 8.51 0.43 7.00
C THR A 52 9.26 1.71 7.36
N ASP A 53 8.85 2.84 6.80
CA ASP A 53 9.48 4.13 7.03
C ASP A 53 9.28 4.61 8.47
N THR A 54 8.08 4.40 9.02
CA THR A 54 7.78 4.63 10.44
C THR A 54 8.70 3.81 11.34
N LEU A 55 8.82 2.51 11.09
CA LEU A 55 9.71 1.62 11.84
C LEU A 55 11.17 2.09 11.78
N ARG A 56 11.66 2.50 10.60
CA ARG A 56 13.02 3.02 10.43
C ARG A 56 13.24 4.32 11.20
N ASN A 57 12.27 5.24 11.17
CA ASN A 57 12.35 6.50 11.89
C ASN A 57 12.37 6.28 13.42
N VAL A 58 11.42 5.48 13.93
CA VAL A 58 11.36 5.14 15.36
C VAL A 58 12.62 4.42 15.81
N SER A 59 13.14 3.49 15.02
CA SER A 59 14.39 2.77 15.34
C SER A 59 15.58 3.72 15.44
N THR A 60 15.67 4.71 14.55
CA THR A 60 16.71 5.75 14.61
C THR A 60 16.61 6.56 15.90
N ILE A 61 15.42 7.11 16.19
CA ILE A 61 15.17 7.93 17.37
C ILE A 61 15.46 7.13 18.65
N ALA A 62 14.94 5.90 18.74
CA ALA A 62 15.13 5.03 19.89
C ALA A 62 16.61 4.68 20.10
N THR A 63 17.35 4.36 19.03
CA THR A 63 18.79 4.06 19.13
C THR A 63 19.58 5.27 19.61
N THR A 64 19.27 6.47 19.12
CA THR A 64 19.90 7.71 19.61
C THR A 64 19.58 7.95 21.08
N ALA A 65 18.31 7.79 21.49
CA ALA A 65 17.90 7.93 22.89
C ALA A 65 18.59 6.91 23.79
N ILE A 66 18.71 5.65 23.34
CA ILE A 66 19.44 4.58 24.04
C ILE A 66 20.90 4.96 24.22
N GLY A 67 21.58 5.44 23.18
CA GLY A 67 22.97 5.86 23.26
C GLY A 67 23.20 6.97 24.30
N VAL A 68 22.36 8.01 24.27
CA VAL A 68 22.44 9.12 25.23
C VAL A 68 22.13 8.67 26.66
N ALA A 69 21.06 7.90 26.85
CA ALA A 69 20.68 7.39 28.18
C ALA A 69 21.77 6.47 28.75
N MET A 70 22.37 5.60 27.93
CA MET A 70 23.47 4.74 28.35
C MET A 70 24.70 5.55 28.77
N ALA A 71 25.10 6.54 27.97
CA ALA A 71 26.23 7.40 28.31
C ALA A 71 26.01 8.12 29.65
N GLN A 72 24.81 8.63 29.89
CA GLN A 72 24.48 9.31 31.13
C GLN A 72 24.39 8.36 32.33
N LEU A 73 23.85 7.15 32.13
CA LEU A 73 23.84 6.11 33.17
C LEU A 73 25.27 5.77 33.60
N LEU A 74 26.19 5.57 32.65
CA LEU A 74 27.59 5.27 32.94
C LEU A 74 28.32 6.44 33.61
N ALA A 75 28.01 7.68 33.22
CA ALA A 75 28.65 8.87 33.77
C ALA A 75 28.17 9.23 35.18
N THR A 76 26.88 9.01 35.47
CA THR A 76 26.24 9.51 36.70
C THR A 76 25.83 8.41 37.68
N GLY A 77 25.65 7.17 37.20
CA GLY A 77 25.04 6.09 37.97
C GLY A 77 23.54 6.28 38.27
N ASP A 78 22.90 7.33 37.74
CA ASP A 78 21.52 7.67 38.06
C ASP A 78 20.53 6.68 37.41
N PRO A 79 19.71 5.96 38.20
CA PRO A 79 18.81 4.94 37.68
C PRO A 79 17.69 5.50 36.80
N LYS A 80 17.42 6.81 36.80
CA LYS A 80 16.41 7.40 35.89
C LYS A 80 16.72 7.12 34.41
N TYR A 81 17.99 6.99 34.07
CA TYR A 81 18.42 6.69 32.70
C TYR A 81 18.09 5.25 32.29
N VAL A 82 17.94 4.33 33.24
CA VAL A 82 17.40 2.98 32.98
C VAL A 82 15.96 3.06 32.50
N THR A 83 15.16 3.96 33.09
CA THR A 83 13.76 4.16 32.65
C THR A 83 13.70 4.66 31.22
N ALA A 84 14.56 5.61 30.83
CA ALA A 84 14.65 6.09 29.45
C ALA A 84 15.05 4.99 28.47
N LEU A 85 15.99 4.12 28.85
CA LEU A 85 16.38 2.94 28.06
C LEU A 85 15.20 1.99 27.83
N THR A 86 14.45 1.68 28.89
CA THR A 86 13.27 0.79 28.79
C THR A 86 12.19 1.40 27.89
N GLN A 87 11.93 2.70 28.01
CA GLN A 87 10.94 3.37 27.15
C GLN A 87 11.36 3.36 25.68
N ALA A 88 12.64 3.64 25.38
CA ALA A 88 13.14 3.60 24.01
C ALA A 88 13.08 2.18 23.40
N GLN A 89 13.37 1.13 24.18
CA GLN A 89 13.17 -0.26 23.75
C GLN A 89 11.68 -0.59 23.52
N GLY A 90 10.80 -0.06 24.37
CA GLY A 90 9.35 -0.17 24.20
C GLY A 90 8.84 0.47 22.92
N MET A 91 9.39 1.63 22.53
CA MET A 91 9.08 2.28 21.26
C MET A 91 9.46 1.41 20.06
N MET A 92 10.66 0.81 20.07
CA MET A 92 11.08 -0.10 19.00
C MET A 92 10.17 -1.33 18.88
N THR A 93 9.82 -1.92 20.02
CA THR A 93 8.92 -3.08 20.08
C THR A 93 7.54 -2.74 19.52
N SER A 94 6.99 -1.58 19.92
CA SER A 94 5.68 -1.11 19.45
C SER A 94 5.70 -0.87 17.94
N ALA A 95 6.72 -0.18 17.42
CA ALA A 95 6.83 0.06 15.98
C ALA A 95 6.98 -1.25 15.17
N ALA A 96 7.68 -2.26 15.70
CA ALA A 96 7.80 -3.56 15.04
C ALA A 96 6.46 -4.32 15.02
N ASN A 97 5.68 -4.23 16.11
CA ASN A 97 4.34 -4.81 16.19
C ASN A 97 3.37 -4.10 15.24
N ASP A 98 3.43 -2.77 15.15
CA ASP A 98 2.63 -1.98 14.22
C ASP A 98 2.96 -2.33 12.77
N PHE A 99 4.24 -2.42 12.42
CA PHE A 99 4.69 -2.85 11.10
C PHE A 99 4.14 -4.24 10.73
N THR A 100 4.22 -5.20 11.65
CA THR A 100 3.71 -6.56 11.44
C THR A 100 2.20 -6.57 11.28
N SER A 101 1.49 -5.79 12.10
CA SER A 101 0.03 -5.69 12.06
C SER A 101 -0.45 -5.07 10.74
N ILE A 102 0.19 -3.99 10.31
CA ILE A 102 -0.09 -3.34 9.02
C ILE A 102 0.23 -4.29 7.87
N GLY A 103 1.38 -4.97 7.89
CA GLY A 103 1.75 -5.96 6.86
C GLY A 103 0.75 -7.11 6.75
N THR A 104 0.23 -7.59 7.88
CA THR A 104 -0.79 -8.65 7.92
C THR A 104 -2.14 -8.15 7.39
N ALA A 105 -2.56 -6.96 7.81
CA ALA A 105 -3.79 -6.33 7.31
C ALA A 105 -3.71 -6.08 5.79
N ALA A 106 -2.57 -5.56 5.33
CA ALA A 106 -2.25 -5.33 3.92
C ALA A 106 -2.36 -6.63 3.10
N SER A 107 -1.70 -7.69 3.54
CA SER A 107 -1.78 -9.01 2.91
C SER A 107 -3.22 -9.54 2.87
N THR A 108 -3.97 -9.37 3.96
CA THR A 108 -5.37 -9.81 4.05
C THR A 108 -6.25 -9.07 3.04
N VAL A 109 -6.11 -7.74 2.95
CA VAL A 109 -6.84 -6.91 1.99
C VAL A 109 -6.54 -7.33 0.56
N LEU A 110 -5.27 -7.52 0.21
CA LEU A 110 -4.86 -7.91 -1.15
C LEU A 110 -5.39 -9.30 -1.53
N ASN A 111 -5.28 -10.28 -0.62
CA ASN A 111 -5.75 -11.65 -0.89
C ASN A 111 -7.28 -11.78 -0.88
N SER A 112 -7.98 -10.88 -0.18
CA SER A 112 -9.45 -10.88 -0.13
C SER A 112 -10.09 -10.08 -1.25
N PHE A 113 -9.31 -9.26 -1.98
CA PHE A 113 -9.84 -8.48 -3.08
C PHE A 113 -9.97 -9.34 -4.34
N PRO A 114 -11.15 -9.40 -4.98
CA PRO A 114 -11.38 -10.26 -6.14
C PRO A 114 -10.44 -9.87 -7.30
N SER A 115 -9.62 -10.81 -7.74
CA SER A 115 -8.66 -10.64 -8.83
C SER A 115 -9.24 -10.93 -10.23
N SER A 116 -10.50 -11.38 -10.29
CA SER A 116 -11.23 -11.70 -11.52
C SER A 116 -12.73 -11.80 -11.26
#